data_AF-A7T8B4-F1
#
_entry.id   AF-A7T8B4-F1
#
_cell.length_a   1.000
_cell.length_b   1.000
_cell.length_c   1.000
_cell.angle_alpha   90.00
_cell.angle_beta   90.00
_cell.angle_gamma   90.00
#
_symmetry.space_group_name_H-M   'P 1'
#
loop_
_entity.id
_entity.type
_entity.pdbx_description
1 polymer ?
#
loop_
_entity_poly.entity_id
_entity_poly.type
_entity_poly.pdbx_seq_one_letter_code
_entity_poly.pdbx_strand_id
1 'polypeptide(L)'
;MASAKPVRKLEFQPKKPFIIGVAGGSASGKSSVCSKIVEQLGQEDIDSKQRRVAIISQDSFYRELSEEELTEAKRGNFNFDHPDAFDTEKTHAIIKAIQNGEVVDIPSYDFGMATTSTSPAFKIYPSTDVILFEGILTLYFKEIRELLDMKLFVDTDSDTRLSRRGKSYV
;
A
#
# COMPACT_ATOMS: atom_id res chain seq x y z
N MET A 1 56.71 -2.34 -17.69
CA MET A 1 55.69 -2.12 -16.63
C MET A 1 54.34 -1.98 -17.29
N ALA A 2 53.46 -2.99 -17.17
CA ALA A 2 52.10 -2.92 -17.72
C ALA A 2 51.21 -2.11 -16.78
N SER A 3 50.64 -1.01 -17.26
CA SER A 3 49.67 -0.21 -16.52
C SER A 3 48.36 -1.00 -16.40
N ALA A 4 47.97 -1.31 -15.16
CA ALA A 4 46.69 -1.96 -14.88
C ALA A 4 45.54 -1.02 -15.26
N LYS A 5 44.66 -1.48 -16.15
CA LYS A 5 43.43 -0.75 -16.51
C LYS A 5 42.52 -0.66 -15.27
N PRO A 6 41.87 0.49 -15.02
CA PRO A 6 41.00 0.64 -13.86
C PRO A 6 39.79 -0.30 -14.00
N VAL A 7 39.57 -1.12 -12.98
CA VAL A 7 38.37 -1.94 -12.86
C VAL A 7 37.19 -1.00 -12.61
N ARG A 8 36.25 -0.92 -13.55
CA ARG A 8 34.96 -0.23 -13.33
C ARG A 8 34.29 -0.90 -12.13
N LYS A 9 34.15 -0.18 -11.01
CA LYS A 9 33.15 -0.51 -9.99
C LYS A 9 31.79 -0.45 -10.68
N LEU A 10 31.14 -1.60 -10.83
CA LEU A 10 29.72 -1.64 -11.15
C LEU A 10 28.99 -1.03 -9.95
N GLU A 11 28.56 0.22 -10.07
CA GLU A 11 27.64 0.81 -9.11
C GLU A 11 26.33 0.02 -9.18
N PHE A 12 25.96 -0.62 -8.09
CA PHE A 12 24.65 -1.26 -7.96
C PHE A 12 23.60 -0.16 -7.94
N GLN A 13 22.92 0.03 -9.07
CA GLN A 13 21.72 0.86 -9.13
C GLN A 13 20.56 0.02 -8.59
N PRO A 14 19.94 0.40 -7.45
CA PRO A 14 18.81 -0.35 -6.92
C PRO A 14 17.70 -0.38 -7.96
N LYS A 15 17.10 -1.57 -8.16
CA LYS A 15 15.99 -1.73 -9.10
C LYS A 15 14.77 -1.01 -8.53
N LYS A 16 14.32 0.05 -9.20
CA LYS A 16 13.06 0.72 -8.88
C LYS A 16 11.90 -0.27 -9.13
N PRO A 17 11.05 -0.58 -8.13
CA PRO A 17 9.86 -1.39 -8.35
C PRO A 17 8.85 -0.66 -9.24
N PHE A 18 8.07 -1.43 -10.00
CA PHE A 18 6.93 -0.95 -10.76
C PHE A 18 5.70 -0.87 -9.86
N ILE A 19 5.12 0.32 -9.69
CA ILE A 19 4.04 0.57 -8.74
C ILE A 19 2.72 0.73 -9.48
N ILE A 20 1.78 -0.17 -9.17
CA ILE A 20 0.43 -0.21 -9.69
C ILE A 20 -0.52 0.27 -8.61
N GLY A 21 -1.18 1.41 -8.82
CA GLY A 21 -2.26 1.85 -7.96
C GLY A 21 -3.57 1.19 -8.34
N VAL A 22 -4.23 0.54 -7.38
CA VAL A 22 -5.52 -0.14 -7.57
C VAL A 22 -6.58 0.56 -6.73
N ALA A 23 -7.43 1.36 -7.37
CA ALA A 23 -8.53 2.07 -6.72
C ALA A 23 -9.90 1.46 -7.02
N GLY A 24 -10.92 1.94 -6.31
CA GLY A 24 -12.29 1.46 -6.42
C GLY A 24 -13.00 1.54 -5.08
N GLY A 25 -14.33 1.61 -5.11
CA GLY A 25 -15.12 1.74 -3.89
C GLY A 25 -14.96 0.55 -2.93
N SER A 26 -15.32 0.75 -1.65
CA SER A 26 -15.38 -0.35 -0.68
C SER A 26 -16.24 -1.51 -1.23
N ALA A 27 -15.79 -2.74 -1.00
CA ALA A 27 -16.39 -3.98 -1.52
C ALA A 27 -16.45 -4.14 -3.06
N SER A 28 -15.71 -3.34 -3.84
CA SER A 28 -15.63 -3.53 -5.30
C SER A 28 -14.81 -4.76 -5.72
N GLY A 29 -13.91 -5.23 -4.84
CA GLY A 29 -13.08 -6.40 -5.10
C GLY A 29 -11.61 -6.10 -5.36
N LYS A 30 -11.12 -4.87 -5.10
CA LYS A 30 -9.70 -4.48 -5.19
C LYS A 30 -8.76 -5.50 -4.55
N SER A 31 -8.93 -5.76 -3.26
CA SER A 31 -8.07 -6.68 -2.51
C SER A 31 -8.14 -8.10 -3.09
N SER A 32 -9.31 -8.54 -3.55
CA SER A 32 -9.46 -9.84 -4.24
C SER A 32 -8.71 -9.90 -5.58
N VAL A 33 -8.74 -8.83 -6.37
CA VAL A 33 -7.95 -8.72 -7.61
C VAL A 33 -6.46 -8.78 -7.28
N CYS A 34 -6.01 -7.99 -6.30
CA CYS A 34 -4.61 -7.97 -5.88
C CYS A 34 -4.14 -9.33 -5.36
N SER A 35 -4.91 -9.98 -4.49
CA SER A 35 -4.59 -11.32 -3.96
C SER A 35 -4.49 -12.36 -5.08
N LYS A 36 -5.41 -12.35 -6.05
CA LYS A 36 -5.36 -13.27 -7.19
C LYS A 36 -4.13 -13.06 -8.08
N ILE A 37 -3.68 -11.81 -8.25
CA ILE A 37 -2.45 -11.51 -8.98
C ILE A 37 -1.24 -12.11 -8.26
N VAL A 38 -1.14 -11.93 -6.94
CA VAL A 38 -0.06 -12.50 -6.12
C VAL A 38 -0.08 -14.03 -6.18
N GLU A 39 -1.26 -14.65 -6.06
CA GLU A 39 -1.47 -16.09 -6.14
C GLU A 39 -1.07 -16.67 -7.51
N GLN A 40 -1.52 -16.06 -8.61
CA GLN A 40 -1.19 -16.53 -9.96
C GLN A 40 0.31 -16.41 -10.29
N LEU A 41 1.04 -15.57 -9.57
CA LEU A 41 2.48 -15.40 -9.68
C LEU A 41 3.26 -16.24 -8.65
N GLY A 42 2.57 -17.04 -7.83
CA GLY A 42 3.16 -17.90 -6.79
C GLY A 42 3.97 -17.10 -5.77
N GLN A 43 3.46 -15.93 -5.36
CA GLN A 43 4.14 -15.00 -4.45
C GLN A 43 3.57 -15.00 -3.01
N GLU A 44 2.48 -15.73 -2.77
CA GLU A 44 1.75 -15.76 -1.51
C GLU A 44 2.58 -16.31 -0.34
N ASP A 45 3.27 -17.43 -0.57
CA ASP A 45 4.04 -18.17 0.45
C ASP A 45 5.55 -17.87 0.40
N ILE A 46 5.96 -16.89 -0.40
CA ILE A 46 7.35 -16.48 -0.52
C ILE A 46 7.73 -15.55 0.64
N ASP A 47 8.86 -15.83 1.28
CA ASP A 47 9.45 -14.98 2.33
C ASP A 47 9.57 -13.52 1.85
N SER A 48 9.25 -12.59 2.74
CA SER A 48 9.24 -11.15 2.44
C SER A 48 10.55 -10.63 1.81
N LYS A 49 11.71 -11.21 2.15
CA LYS A 49 13.01 -10.80 1.58
C LYS A 49 13.22 -11.25 0.14
N GLN A 50 12.47 -12.25 -0.33
CA GLN A 50 12.57 -12.79 -1.70
C GLN A 50 11.31 -12.49 -2.52
N ARG A 51 10.25 -11.98 -1.90
CA ARG A 51 8.98 -11.67 -2.53
C ARG A 51 9.15 -10.61 -3.61
N ARG A 52 8.78 -10.97 -4.83
CA ARG A 52 8.87 -10.12 -6.04
C ARG A 52 7.62 -9.26 -6.22
N VAL A 53 6.47 -9.66 -5.69
CA VAL A 53 5.21 -8.90 -5.77
C VAL A 53 4.63 -8.71 -4.39
N ALA A 54 4.38 -7.47 -3.99
CA ALA A 54 3.81 -7.14 -2.68
C ALA A 54 2.54 -6.29 -2.83
N ILE A 55 1.62 -6.46 -1.89
CA ILE A 55 0.42 -5.62 -1.75
C ILE A 55 0.64 -4.67 -0.59
N ILE A 56 0.38 -3.39 -0.81
CA ILE A 56 0.34 -2.37 0.24
C ILE A 56 -1.08 -1.82 0.27
N SER A 57 -1.76 -1.93 1.41
CA SER A 57 -3.08 -1.33 1.57
C SER A 57 -2.96 0.13 2.00
N GLN A 58 -3.78 1.00 1.42
CA GLN A 58 -3.95 2.39 1.85
C GLN A 58 -4.44 2.47 3.31
N ASP A 59 -5.13 1.43 3.80
CA ASP A 59 -5.61 1.36 5.18
C ASP A 59 -4.46 1.30 6.20
N SER A 60 -3.25 0.95 5.79
CA SER A 60 -2.07 1.06 6.65
C SER A 60 -1.70 2.52 6.99
N PHE A 61 -2.24 3.50 6.26
CA PHE A 61 -1.83 4.90 6.31
C PHE A 61 -2.92 5.84 6.81
N TYR A 62 -3.88 5.34 7.59
CA TYR A 62 -4.71 6.25 8.39
C TYR A 62 -3.83 7.05 9.35
N ARG A 63 -4.18 8.33 9.55
CA ARG A 63 -3.54 9.14 10.58
C ARG A 63 -4.03 8.75 11.97
N GLU A 64 -3.23 9.10 12.95
CA GLU A 64 -3.66 8.98 14.35
C GLU A 64 -4.77 10.00 14.62
N LEU A 65 -5.75 9.58 15.41
CA LEU A 65 -6.86 10.43 15.82
C LEU A 65 -6.56 11.08 17.17
N SER A 66 -7.07 12.30 17.38
CA SER A 66 -7.10 12.90 18.71
C SER A 66 -8.05 12.13 19.64
N GLU A 67 -8.01 12.39 20.94
CA GLU A 67 -8.94 11.77 21.89
C GLU A 67 -10.41 12.11 21.56
N GLU A 68 -10.68 13.33 21.11
CA GLU A 68 -12.01 13.77 20.68
C GLU A 68 -12.46 13.03 19.41
N GLU A 69 -11.58 12.94 18.41
CA GLU A 69 -11.87 12.24 17.16
C GLU A 69 -12.06 10.73 17.37
N LEU A 70 -11.25 10.11 18.23
CA LEU A 70 -11.42 8.71 18.64
C LEU A 70 -12.77 8.50 19.33
N THR A 71 -13.20 9.46 20.16
CA THR A 71 -14.53 9.41 20.80
C THR A 71 -15.65 9.45 19.76
N GLU A 72 -15.55 10.34 18.77
CA GLU A 72 -16.53 10.41 17.67
C GLU A 72 -16.46 9.19 16.75
N ALA A 73 -15.28 8.63 16.50
CA ALA A 73 -15.11 7.39 15.75
C ALA A 73 -15.80 6.21 16.45
N LYS A 74 -15.66 6.09 17.78
CA LYS A 74 -16.37 5.07 18.58
C LYS A 74 -17.89 5.25 18.56
N ARG A 75 -18.38 6.47 18.31
CA ARG A 75 -19.81 6.77 18.11
C ARG A 75 -20.28 6.55 16.67
N GLY A 76 -19.36 6.27 15.74
CA GLY A 76 -19.65 6.13 14.32
C GLY A 76 -19.78 7.45 13.56
N ASN A 77 -19.36 8.56 14.17
CA ASN A 77 -19.48 9.91 13.60
C ASN A 77 -18.21 10.38 12.87
N PHE A 78 -17.12 9.62 12.94
CA PHE A 78 -15.89 9.91 12.20
C PHE A 78 -15.94 9.27 10.80
N ASN A 79 -15.65 10.06 9.77
CA ASN A 79 -15.64 9.58 8.39
C ASN A 79 -14.24 9.11 7.96
N PHE A 80 -13.98 7.81 8.06
CA PHE A 80 -12.74 7.19 7.57
C PHE A 80 -12.60 7.23 6.04
N ASP A 81 -13.68 7.46 5.29
CA ASP A 81 -13.60 7.59 3.84
C ASP A 81 -13.24 9.03 3.40
N HIS A 82 -13.04 9.96 4.34
CA HIS A 82 -12.61 11.32 4.03
C HIS A 82 -11.10 11.38 3.76
N PRO A 83 -10.62 12.16 2.76
CA PRO A 83 -9.19 12.32 2.48
C PRO A 83 -8.35 12.69 3.72
N ASP A 84 -8.88 13.53 4.61
CA ASP A 84 -8.19 13.97 5.83
C ASP A 84 -7.98 12.86 6.86
N ALA A 85 -8.61 11.69 6.70
CA ALA A 85 -8.35 10.53 7.55
C ALA A 85 -7.00 9.87 7.24
N PHE A 86 -6.37 10.18 6.09
CA PHE A 86 -5.13 9.54 5.64
C PHE A 86 -3.91 10.43 5.85
N ASP A 87 -2.83 9.81 6.34
CA ASP A 87 -1.49 10.39 6.41
C ASP A 87 -0.83 10.30 5.02
N THR A 88 -1.20 11.25 4.16
CA THR A 88 -0.74 11.30 2.77
C THR A 88 0.76 11.59 2.68
N GLU A 89 1.30 12.38 3.61
CA GLU A 89 2.74 12.67 3.69
C GLU A 89 3.55 11.41 4.00
N LYS A 90 3.12 10.62 5.00
CA LYS A 90 3.72 9.31 5.32
C LYS A 90 3.61 8.35 4.14
N THR A 91 2.45 8.30 3.48
CA THR A 91 2.25 7.47 2.29
C THR A 91 3.26 7.83 1.20
N HIS A 92 3.37 9.13 0.87
CA HIS A 92 4.29 9.63 -0.14
C HIS A 92 5.76 9.31 0.22
N ALA A 93 6.16 9.55 1.48
CA ALA A 93 7.49 9.27 1.96
C ALA A 93 7.84 7.77 1.85
N ILE A 94 6.93 6.88 2.25
CA ILE A 94 7.13 5.43 2.15
C ILE A 94 7.24 4.98 0.70
N ILE A 95 6.36 5.43 -0.21
CA ILE A 95 6.46 5.08 -1.63
C ILE A 95 7.79 5.56 -2.22
N LYS A 96 8.27 6.74 -1.83
CA LYS A 96 9.57 7.26 -2.26
C LYS A 96 10.75 6.45 -1.75
N ALA A 97 10.77 6.09 -0.46
CA ALA A 97 11.80 5.24 0.11
C ALA A 97 11.87 3.88 -0.59
N ILE A 98 10.71 3.30 -0.91
CA ILE A 98 10.63 2.07 -1.69
C ILE A 98 11.20 2.25 -3.11
N GLN A 99 10.86 3.35 -3.79
CA GLN A 99 11.43 3.66 -5.12
C GLN A 99 12.95 3.83 -5.10
N ASN A 100 13.52 4.27 -3.97
CA ASN A 100 14.95 4.41 -3.76
C ASN A 100 15.66 3.08 -3.41
N GLY A 101 14.90 1.98 -3.27
CA GLY A 101 15.46 0.68 -2.90
C GLY A 101 15.86 0.59 -1.43
N GLU A 102 15.15 1.30 -0.55
CA GLU A 102 15.30 1.17 0.89
C GLU A 102 14.51 -0.04 1.42
N VAL A 103 14.91 -0.58 2.56
CA VAL A 103 14.06 -1.54 3.31
C VAL A 103 13.07 -0.72 4.12
N VAL A 104 11.78 -0.89 3.82
CA VAL A 104 10.73 -0.02 4.38
C VAL A 104 9.76 -0.82 5.23
N ASP A 105 9.49 -0.32 6.43
CA ASP A 105 8.45 -0.81 7.31
C ASP A 105 7.09 -0.27 6.88
N ILE A 106 6.15 -1.18 6.58
CA ILE A 106 4.77 -0.80 6.29
C ILE A 106 4.01 -0.71 7.60
N PRO A 107 3.38 0.44 7.90
CA PRO A 107 2.64 0.64 9.15
C PRO A 107 1.45 -0.33 9.27
N SER A 108 1.14 -0.67 10.52
CA SER A 108 -0.06 -1.41 10.88
C SER A 108 -0.97 -0.47 11.66
N TYR A 109 -2.09 -0.04 11.06
CA TYR A 109 -3.06 0.82 11.73
C TYR A 109 -4.05 -0.01 12.55
N ASP A 110 -4.23 0.33 13.82
CA ASP A 110 -5.22 -0.28 14.70
C ASP A 110 -6.48 0.61 14.73
N PHE A 111 -7.56 0.16 14.10
CA PHE A 111 -8.84 0.90 14.08
C PHE A 111 -9.53 0.96 15.45
N GLY A 112 -9.26 0.00 16.35
CA GLY A 112 -9.83 0.00 17.70
C GLY A 112 -9.24 1.10 18.57
N MET A 113 -7.92 1.31 18.45
CA MET A 113 -7.19 2.37 19.16
C MET A 113 -7.05 3.67 18.35
N ALA A 114 -7.33 3.62 17.05
CA ALA A 114 -7.12 4.68 16.07
C ALA A 114 -5.68 5.24 16.04
N THR A 115 -4.70 4.35 16.20
CA THR A 115 -3.27 4.67 16.24
C THR A 115 -2.45 3.74 15.37
N THR A 116 -1.23 4.15 15.03
CA THR A 116 -0.29 3.25 14.34
C THR A 116 0.37 2.34 15.37
N SER A 117 0.36 1.03 15.11
CA SER A 117 1.04 0.05 15.95
C SER A 117 2.55 0.30 15.99
N THR A 118 3.18 -0.02 17.13
CA THR A 118 4.63 0.08 17.29
C THR A 118 5.41 -0.94 16.44
N SER A 119 4.77 -2.07 16.13
CA SER A 119 5.31 -3.09 15.22
C SER A 119 4.77 -2.88 13.80
N PRO A 120 5.61 -3.02 12.77
CA PRO A 120 5.17 -2.94 11.38
C PRO A 120 4.29 -4.13 11.02
N ALA A 121 3.40 -3.93 10.04
CA ALA A 121 2.61 -5.03 9.47
C ALA A 121 3.51 -6.03 8.73
N PHE A 122 4.45 -5.49 7.94
CA PHE A 122 5.47 -6.23 7.20
C PHE A 122 6.53 -5.27 6.66
N LYS A 123 7.57 -5.82 6.02
CA LYS A 123 8.65 -5.07 5.37
C LYS A 123 8.61 -5.23 3.86
N ILE A 124 8.92 -4.17 3.13
CA ILE A 124 9.27 -4.19 1.70
C ILE A 124 10.79 -4.21 1.58
N TYR A 125 11.29 -5.07 0.69
CA TYR A 125 12.72 -5.21 0.42
C TYR A 125 13.04 -4.83 -1.03
N PRO A 126 14.29 -4.46 -1.35
CA PRO A 126 14.70 -4.10 -2.72
C PRO A 126 14.59 -5.25 -3.74
N SER A 127 14.31 -6.46 -3.27
CA SER A 127 13.99 -7.62 -4.10
C SER A 127 12.58 -7.58 -4.68
N THR A 128 11.69 -6.72 -4.17
CA THR A 128 10.33 -6.54 -4.69
C THR A 128 10.39 -5.80 -6.04
N ASP A 129 9.83 -6.42 -7.07
CA ASP A 129 9.75 -5.88 -8.43
C ASP A 129 8.48 -5.09 -8.70
N VAL A 130 7.36 -5.52 -8.09
CA VAL A 130 6.04 -4.97 -8.34
C VAL A 130 5.33 -4.70 -7.02
N ILE A 131 4.71 -3.53 -6.92
CA ILE A 131 3.88 -3.15 -5.77
C ILE A 131 2.48 -2.86 -6.24
N LEU A 132 1.53 -3.56 -5.64
CA LEU A 132 0.10 -3.31 -5.77
C LEU A 132 -0.31 -2.41 -4.60
N PHE A 133 -0.36 -1.10 -4.83
CA PHE A 133 -0.84 -0.14 -3.82
C PHE A 133 -2.35 0.01 -3.97
N GLU A 134 -3.13 -0.53 -3.05
CA GLU A 134 -4.58 -0.66 -3.19
C GLU A 134 -5.34 0.11 -2.11
N GLY A 135 -6.48 0.71 -2.47
CA GLY A 135 -7.24 1.53 -1.54
C GLY A 135 -8.42 2.26 -2.17
N ILE A 136 -9.27 2.85 -1.35
CA ILE A 136 -10.46 3.57 -1.84
C ILE A 136 -10.11 4.94 -2.46
N LEU A 137 -9.04 5.56 -2.00
CA LEU A 137 -8.57 6.89 -2.40
C LEU A 137 -7.15 6.87 -2.98
N THR A 138 -6.62 5.71 -3.36
CA THR A 138 -5.28 5.56 -3.98
C THR A 138 -5.07 6.49 -5.18
N LEU A 139 -6.13 6.74 -5.97
CA LEU A 139 -6.09 7.62 -7.13
C LEU A 139 -6.64 9.04 -6.86
N TYR A 140 -6.91 9.39 -5.59
CA TYR A 140 -7.42 10.70 -5.23
C TYR A 140 -6.28 11.74 -5.21
N PHE A 141 -5.28 11.53 -4.35
CA PHE A 141 -4.17 12.45 -4.13
C PHE A 141 -3.25 12.54 -5.36
N LYS A 142 -3.00 13.76 -5.84
CA LYS A 142 -2.21 14.00 -7.05
C LYS A 142 -0.77 13.54 -6.87
N GLU A 143 -0.20 13.86 -5.72
CA GLU A 143 1.17 13.58 -5.30
C GLU A 143 1.42 12.07 -5.28
N ILE A 144 0.45 11.28 -4.81
CA ILE A 144 0.53 9.83 -4.85
C ILE A 144 0.39 9.32 -6.28
N ARG A 145 -0.58 9.83 -7.06
CA ARG A 145 -0.80 9.42 -8.45
C ARG A 145 0.42 9.62 -9.35
N GLU A 146 1.21 10.66 -9.10
CA GLU A 146 2.43 10.96 -9.84
C GLU A 146 3.55 9.95 -9.56
N LEU A 147 3.49 9.23 -8.44
CA LEU A 147 4.44 8.15 -8.12
C LEU A 147 4.08 6.79 -8.74
N LEU A 148 2.84 6.63 -9.21
CA LEU A 148 2.33 5.37 -9.76
C LEU A 148 2.65 5.22 -11.25
N ASP A 149 3.27 4.09 -11.61
CA ASP A 149 3.59 3.75 -12.99
C ASP A 149 2.37 3.24 -13.76
N MET A 150 1.40 2.60 -13.08
CA MET A 150 0.12 2.16 -13.64
C MET A 150 -1.04 2.47 -12.68
N LYS A 151 -2.22 2.74 -13.23
CA LYS A 151 -3.42 3.09 -12.48
C LYS A 151 -4.58 2.21 -12.94
N LEU A 152 -5.10 1.40 -12.03
CA LEU A 152 -6.23 0.50 -12.25
C LEU A 152 -7.40 0.95 -11.38
N PHE A 153 -8.60 0.91 -11.94
CA PHE A 153 -9.83 1.18 -11.19
C PHE A 153 -10.76 -0.03 -11.30
N VAL A 154 -11.05 -0.66 -10.16
CA VAL A 154 -11.99 -1.76 -10.08
C VAL A 154 -13.39 -1.17 -9.96
N ASP A 155 -14.07 -1.09 -11.10
CA ASP A 155 -15.44 -0.59 -11.19
C ASP A 155 -16.44 -1.71 -10.89
N THR A 156 -17.43 -1.40 -10.07
CA THR A 156 -18.48 -2.34 -9.65
C THR A 156 -19.68 -1.53 -9.17
N ASP A 157 -20.87 -1.89 -9.65
CA ASP A 157 -22.12 -1.24 -9.29
C ASP A 157 -22.30 -1.12 -7.76
N SER A 158 -22.89 0.00 -7.32
CA SER A 158 -23.15 0.27 -5.90
C SER A 158 -23.96 -0.84 -5.22
N ASP A 159 -24.97 -1.37 -5.91
CA ASP A 159 -25.86 -2.41 -5.39
C ASP A 159 -25.12 -3.74 -5.21
N THR A 160 -24.24 -4.06 -6.16
CA THR A 160 -23.34 -5.22 -6.06
C THR A 160 -22.37 -5.07 -4.89
N ARG A 161 -21.79 -3.88 -4.70
CA ARG A 161 -20.89 -3.61 -3.56
C ARG A 161 -21.63 -3.70 -2.22
N LEU A 162 -22.83 -3.14 -2.14
CA LEU A 162 -23.67 -3.18 -0.94
C LEU A 162 -24.08 -4.61 -0.58
N SER A 163 -24.51 -5.41 -1.57
CA SER A 163 -24.88 -6.81 -1.34
C SER A 163 -23.71 -7.68 -0.86
N ARG A 164 -22.46 -7.35 -1.24
CA ARG A 164 -21.25 -8.02 -0.73
C ARG A 164 -20.96 -7.69 0.73
N ARG A 165 -21.22 -6.46 1.18
CA ARG A 165 -21.03 -6.06 2.59
C ARG A 165 -21.92 -6.87 3.54
N GLY A 166 -23.17 -7.15 3.14
CA GLY A 166 -24.12 -7.93 3.95
C GLY A 166 -23.73 -9.40 4.16
N LYS A 167 -22.82 -9.96 3.35
CA LYS A 167 -22.34 -11.35 3.48
C LYS A 167 -21.07 -11.50 4.31
N SER A 168 -20.38 -10.41 4.65
CA SER A 168 -19.18 -10.43 5.49
C SER A 168 -19.48 -10.37 7.00
N TYR A 169 -20.76 -10.26 7.38
CA TYR A 169 -21.26 -10.15 8.76
C TYR A 169 -22.25 -11.28 9.15
N VAL A 170 -22.28 -12.38 8.39
CA VAL A 170 -23.03 -13.62 8.71
C VAL A 170 -22.08 -14.78 8.89
#